data_AF-A0A2M7V4C3-F1
#
_entry.id   AF-A0A2M7V4C3-F1
#
_cell.length_a   1.000
_cell.length_b   1.000
_cell.length_c   1.000
_cell.angle_alpha   90.00
_cell.angle_beta   90.00
_cell.angle_gamma   90.00
#
_symmetry.space_group_name_H-M   'P 1'
#
loop_
_entity.id
_entity.type
_entity.pdbx_description
1 polymer ?
#
loop_
_entity_poly.entity_id
_entity_poly.type
_entity_poly.pdbx_seq_one_letter_code
_entity_poly.pdbx_strand_id
1 'polypeptide(L)' 'MVKVVDTIERVTLKLPKPVAAYFRKAFPHGQRSRFVEECILSHKHQAEIEKMEKELQKVGKSRQ' A
#
# COMPACT_ATOMS: atom_id res chain seq x y z
N MET A 1 9.31 28.29 2.31
CA MET A 1 9.22 26.82 2.46
C MET A 1 7.89 26.51 3.13
N VAL A 2 6.92 25.96 2.39
CA VAL A 2 5.66 25.52 2.97
C VAL A 2 5.96 24.26 3.78
N LYS A 3 5.91 24.34 5.11
CA LYS A 3 5.88 23.15 5.96
C LYS A 3 4.56 22.46 5.67
N VAL A 4 4.57 21.43 4.84
CA VAL A 4 3.48 20.46 4.79
C VAL A 4 3.52 19.77 6.14
N VAL A 5 2.62 20.18 7.03
CA VAL A 5 2.42 19.48 8.29
C VAL A 5 1.67 18.21 7.90
N ASP A 6 2.38 17.08 7.81
CA ASP A 6 1.75 15.79 7.56
C ASP A 6 0.74 15.54 8.69
N THR A 7 -0.54 15.75 8.40
CA THR A 7 -1.61 15.39 9.31
C THR A 7 -1.65 13.89 9.41
N ILE A 8 -1.16 13.36 10.52
CA ILE A 8 -1.23 11.92 10.81
C ILE A 8 -2.71 11.58 11.06
N GLU A 9 -3.36 11.02 10.04
CA GLU A 9 -4.69 10.46 10.17
C GLU A 9 -4.62 9.09 10.86
N ARG A 10 -5.32 8.96 11.99
CA ARG A 10 -5.39 7.70 12.73
C ARG A 10 -6.63 6.93 12.31
N VAL A 11 -6.41 5.77 11.70
CA VAL A 11 -7.49 4.88 11.24
C VAL A 11 -7.48 3.55 12.01
N THR A 12 -8.65 2.94 12.15
CA THR A 12 -8.80 1.61 12.75
C THR A 12 -9.07 0.60 11.65
N LEU A 13 -8.24 -0.44 11.56
CA LEU A 13 -8.37 -1.51 10.58
C LEU A 13 -8.94 -2.78 11.21
N LYS A 14 -9.92 -3.39 10.56
CA LYS A 14 -10.39 -4.73 10.91
C LYS A 14 -9.55 -5.76 10.17
N LEU A 15 -8.75 -6.53 10.90
CA LEU A 15 -7.87 -7.56 10.34
C LEU A 15 -8.38 -8.97 10.68
N PRO A 16 -8.15 -9.96 9.80
CA PRO A 16 -8.38 -11.36 10.14
C PRO A 16 -7.58 -11.75 11.39
N LYS A 17 -8.14 -12.63 12.23
CA LYS A 17 -7.48 -13.16 13.44
C LYS A 17 -6.02 -13.62 13.21
N PRO A 18 -5.68 -14.42 12.18
CA PRO A 18 -4.30 -14.85 11.97
C PRO A 18 -3.36 -13.68 11.65
N VAL A 19 -3.82 -12.70 10.88
CA VAL A 19 -3.04 -11.50 10.56
C VAL A 19 -2.83 -10.66 11.82
N ALA A 20 -3.86 -10.47 12.63
CA ALA A 20 -3.72 -9.76 13.90
C ALA A 20 -2.75 -10.45 14.86
N ALA A 21 -2.74 -11.79 14.91
CA ALA A 21 -1.79 -12.57 15.69
C ALA A 21 -0.35 -12.39 15.19
N TYR A 22 -0.14 -12.45 13.87
CA TYR A 22 1.16 -12.13 13.26
C TYR A 22 1.64 -10.74 13.66
N PHE A 23 0.79 -9.72 13.54
CA PHE A 23 1.14 -8.34 13.89
C PHE A 23 1.57 -8.19 15.35
N ARG A 24 0.88 -8.86 16.30
CA ARG A 24 1.26 -8.83 17.71
C ARG A 24 2.63 -9.46 17.97
N LYS A 25 2.96 -10.54 17.24
CA LYS A 25 4.24 -11.25 17.39
C LYS A 25 5.40 -10.52 16.69
N ALA A 26 5.17 -10.02 15.48
CA ALA A 26 6.19 -9.38 14.65
C ALA A 26 6.53 -7.95 15.11
N PHE A 27 5.57 -7.26 15.73
CA PHE A 27 5.70 -5.86 16.12
C PHE A 27 5.37 -5.63 17.60
N PRO A 28 6.11 -6.24 18.54
CA PRO A 28 5.82 -6.17 19.97
C PRO A 28 5.98 -4.75 20.54
N HIS A 29 6.85 -3.91 19.95
CA HIS A 29 7.19 -2.57 20.46
C HIS A 29 6.62 -1.41 19.61
N GLY A 30 5.67 -1.68 18.70
CA GLY A 30 5.06 -0.64 17.85
C GLY A 30 5.48 -0.75 16.38
N GLN A 31 5.40 0.35 15.62
CA GLN A 31 5.69 0.44 14.17
C GLN A 31 4.72 -0.30 13.21
N ARG A 32 3.64 -0.88 13.73
CA ARG A 32 2.60 -1.52 12.90
C ARG A 32 2.04 -0.59 11.81
N SER A 33 1.88 0.70 12.12
CA SER A 33 1.39 1.71 11.18
C SER A 33 2.34 1.91 10.00
N ARG A 34 3.65 2.00 10.26
CA ARG A 34 4.68 2.15 9.22
C ARG A 34 4.70 0.96 8.27
N PHE A 35 4.66 -0.25 8.82
CA PHE A 35 4.59 -1.46 8.01
C PHE A 35 3.35 -1.47 7.10
N VAL A 36 2.19 -1.11 7.66
CA VAL A 36 0.93 -1.06 6.89
C VAL A 36 0.98 0.03 5.82
N GLU A 37 1.55 1.19 6.13
CA GLU A 37 1.77 2.28 5.18
C GLU A 37 2.63 1.83 3.99
N GLU A 38 3.77 1.19 4.26
CA GLU A 38 4.65 0.64 3.23
C GLU A 38 3.92 -0.39 2.35
N CYS A 39 3.11 -1.28 2.95
CA CYS A 39 2.28 -2.22 2.19
C CYS A 39 1.25 -1.52 1.30
N ILE A 40 0.57 -0.48 1.80
CA ILE A 40 -0.44 0.27 1.03
C ILE A 40 0.21 0.99 -0.14
N LEU A 41 1.34 1.66 0.09
CA LEU A 41 2.07 2.37 -0.96
C LEU A 41 2.58 1.42 -2.03
N SER A 42 3.17 0.29 -1.63
CA SER A 42 3.62 -0.74 -2.55
C SER A 42 2.47 -1.31 -3.38
N HIS A 43 1.33 -1.62 -2.76
CA HIS A 43 0.15 -2.11 -3.47
C HIS A 43 -0.39 -1.10 -4.50
N LYS A 44 -0.48 0.19 -4.12
CA LYS A 44 -0.90 1.25 -5.05
C LYS A 44 0.05 1.36 -6.24
N HIS A 45 1.35 1.39 -5.97
CA HIS A 45 2.35 1.51 -7.02
C HIS A 45 2.30 0.32 -7.99
N GLN A 46 2.18 -0.90 -7.48
CA GLN A 46 2.06 -2.10 -8.30
C GLN A 46 0.79 -2.06 -9.17
N ALA A 47 -0.34 -1.63 -8.61
CA ALA A 47 -1.59 -1.48 -9.37
C ALA A 47 -1.47 -0.44 -10.50
N GLU A 48 -0.73 0.65 -10.28
CA GLU A 48 -0.44 1.64 -11.31
C GLU A 48 0.42 1.07 -12.44
N ILE A 49 1.48 0.31 -12.10
CA ILE A 49 2.32 -0.38 -13.09
C ILE A 49 1.47 -1.34 -13.92
N GLU A 50 0.70 -2.22 -13.29
CA GLU A 50 -0.14 -3.19 -14.00
C GLU A 50 -1.17 -2.49 -14.91
N LYS A 51 -1.70 -1.35 -14.49
CA LYS A 51 -2.60 -0.54 -15.32
C LYS A 51 -1.86 -0.01 -16.55
N MET A 52 -0.67 0.56 -16.38
CA MET A 52 0.14 1.06 -17.49
C MET A 52 0.50 -0.05 -18.48
N GLU A 53 0.93 -1.22 -17.98
CA GLU A 53 1.24 -2.38 -18.80
C GLU A 53 0.04 -2.85 -19.63
N LYS A 54 -1.15 -2.92 -19.01
CA LYS A 54 -2.40 -3.26 -19.71
C LYS A 54 -2.72 -2.26 -20.83
N GLU A 55 -2.56 -0.96 -20.58
CA GLU A 55 -2.80 0.05 -21.62
C GLU A 55 -1.78 -0.04 -22.76
N LEU A 56 -0.49 -0.25 -22.45
CA LEU A 56 0.55 -0.46 -23.45
C LEU A 56 0.27 -1.70 -24.32
N GLN A 57 -0.17 -2.80 -23.71
CA GLN A 57 -0.54 -4.01 -24.45
C GLN A 57 -1.72 -3.78 -25.38
N LYS A 58 -2.73 -2.99 -24.98
CA LYS A 58 -3.86 -2.63 -25.84
C LYS A 58 -3.40 -1.85 -27.06
N VAL A 59 -2.58 -0.81 -26.86
CA VAL A 59 -2.06 0.00 -27.97
C VAL A 59 -1.15 -0.82 -28.90
N GLY A 60 -0.34 -1.73 -28.35
CA GLY A 60 0.53 -2.61 -29.13
C GLY A 60 -0.24 -3.61 -30.01
N LYS A 61 -1.35 -4.15 -29.51
CA LYS A 61 -2.23 -5.04 -30.29
C LYS A 61 -2.98 -4.35 -31.41
N SER A 62 -3.29 -3.06 -31.26
CA SER A 62 -3.94 -2.25 -32.31
C SER A 62 -3.01 -1.85 -33.46
N ARG A 63 -1.71 -2.16 -33.36
CA ARG A 63 -0.67 -1.75 -34.33
C ARG A 63 -0.21 -2.86 -35.27
N GLN A 64 -0.73 -4.08 -35.10
CA GLN A 64 -0.61 -5.19 -36.06
C GLN A 64 -1.90 -5.32 -36.85
#